data_AF-A0A7X5N1B4-F1
#
_entry.id   AF-A0A7X5N1B4-F1
#
_cell.length_a   1.000
_cell.length_b   1.000
_cell.length_c   1.000
_cell.angle_alpha   90.00
_cell.angle_beta   90.00
_cell.angle_gamma   90.00
#
_symmetry.space_group_name_H-M   'P 1'
#
loop_
_entity.id
_entity.type
_entity.pdbx_description
1 polymer ?
#
loop_
_entity_poly.entity_id
_entity_poly.type
_entity_poly.pdbx_seq_one_letter_code
_entity_poly.pdbx_strand_id
1 'polypeptide(L)'
;IGAPTVGIEMLSSTSQIDALLAGAEAAAGRPITTLMAAEIGGSNGVSPVGWAARLGLQLLDADGMGRAFPEATMIAMNVAGVPCEFAVMADVVGNVVTMRTVDLAWLERHARAVTVASGGLCLGAHYPLTAETARGAVIEGTVSTAIRVGRALLASSDPVRAVADELAAAVLIAGKVIDVARRTEGGFVRGSVTIAGVGSDRGRL
;
A
#
# COMPACT_ATOMS: atom_id res chain seq x y z
N ILE A 1 7.89 -2.08 -0.39
CA ILE A 1 8.06 -3.25 0.52
C ILE A 1 9.24 -2.97 1.44
N GLY A 2 9.13 -3.29 2.73
CA GLY A 2 10.22 -3.07 3.69
C GLY A 2 9.75 -2.75 5.09
N ALA A 3 10.71 -2.43 5.96
CA ALA A 3 10.45 -2.09 7.35
C ALA A 3 10.03 -0.60 7.46
N PRO A 4 8.90 -0.28 8.11
CA PRO A 4 8.47 1.10 8.31
C PRO A 4 9.52 1.98 9.03
N THR A 5 10.28 1.39 9.96
CA THR A 5 11.35 2.08 10.68
C THR A 5 12.47 2.52 9.75
N VAL A 6 12.83 1.71 8.75
CA VAL A 6 13.83 2.06 7.74
C VAL A 6 13.31 3.18 6.86
N GLY A 7 12.05 3.14 6.44
CA GLY A 7 11.45 4.19 5.62
C GLY A 7 11.37 5.58 6.27
N ILE A 8 11.50 5.66 7.60
CA ILE A 8 11.58 6.95 8.33
C ILE A 8 12.98 7.57 8.19
N GLU A 9 14.03 6.75 8.12
CA GLU A 9 15.43 7.20 8.06
C GLU A 9 16.00 7.22 6.63
N MET A 10 15.50 6.35 5.76
CA MET A 10 15.93 6.18 4.38
C MET A 10 14.85 6.68 3.42
N LEU A 11 14.94 7.97 3.07
CA LEU A 11 14.06 8.57 2.09
C LEU A 11 14.30 7.98 0.69
N SER A 12 13.23 7.79 -0.07
CA SER A 12 13.32 7.32 -1.46
C SER A 12 14.07 8.34 -2.32
N SER A 13 14.99 7.84 -3.16
CA SER A 13 15.66 8.66 -4.17
C SER A 13 14.70 8.95 -5.34
N THR A 14 14.83 10.13 -5.95
CA THR A 14 14.09 10.45 -7.18
C THR A 14 14.43 9.51 -8.33
N SER A 15 15.68 9.05 -8.42
CA SER A 15 16.11 8.10 -9.46
C SER A 15 15.56 6.69 -9.28
N GLN A 16 15.13 6.33 -8.06
CA GLN A 16 14.66 4.98 -7.74
C GLN A 16 13.38 4.62 -8.48
N ILE A 17 12.46 5.58 -8.58
CA ILE A 17 11.20 5.39 -9.30
C ILE A 17 11.40 5.44 -10.83
N ASP A 18 12.39 6.18 -11.34
CA ASP A 18 12.77 6.13 -12.77
C ASP A 18 13.31 4.74 -13.14
N ALA A 19 14.19 4.18 -12.30
CA ALA A 19 14.73 2.84 -12.49
C ALA A 19 13.64 1.76 -12.42
N LEU A 20 12.68 1.91 -11.50
CA LEU A 20 11.53 1.01 -11.39
C LEU A 20 10.66 1.04 -12.67
N LEU A 21 10.35 2.23 -13.18
CA LEU A 21 9.56 2.40 -14.41
C LEU A 21 10.29 1.77 -15.60
N ALA A 22 11.57 2.10 -15.80
CA ALA A 22 12.36 1.55 -16.90
C ALA A 22 12.45 0.02 -16.84
N GLY A 23 12.64 -0.55 -15.64
CA GLY A 23 12.62 -2.00 -15.44
C GLY A 23 11.26 -2.63 -15.76
N ALA A 24 10.16 -1.98 -15.35
CA ALA A 24 8.81 -2.44 -15.65
C ALA A 24 8.48 -2.39 -17.14
N GLU A 25 8.85 -1.32 -17.84
CA GLU A 25 8.67 -1.19 -19.30
C GLU A 25 9.50 -2.21 -20.08
N ALA A 26 10.76 -2.42 -19.67
CA ALA A 26 11.62 -3.43 -20.27
C ALA A 26 11.04 -4.86 -20.08
N ALA A 27 10.51 -5.17 -18.90
CA ALA A 27 9.88 -6.45 -18.63
C ALA A 27 8.55 -6.63 -19.36
N ALA A 28 7.77 -5.57 -19.52
CA ALA A 28 6.50 -5.56 -20.25
C ALA A 28 6.67 -5.55 -21.78
N GLY A 29 7.82 -5.09 -22.28
CA GLY A 29 8.05 -4.86 -23.71
C GLY A 29 7.22 -3.72 -24.30
N ARG A 30 6.67 -2.84 -23.46
CA ARG A 30 5.80 -1.72 -23.85
C ARG A 30 5.83 -0.59 -22.81
N PRO A 31 5.51 0.65 -23.20
CA PRO A 31 5.43 1.77 -22.26
C PRO A 31 4.34 1.56 -21.21
N ILE A 32 4.61 2.02 -19.99
CA ILE A 32 3.61 2.09 -18.91
C ILE A 32 3.03 3.50 -18.89
N THR A 33 1.71 3.62 -19.01
CA THR A 33 1.02 4.91 -19.13
C THR A 33 0.32 5.36 -17.86
N THR A 34 0.14 4.45 -16.90
CA THR A 34 -0.70 4.65 -15.72
C THR A 34 -0.11 3.94 -14.51
N LEU A 35 -0.10 4.62 -13.36
CA LEU A 35 0.26 4.04 -12.06
C LEU A 35 -1.00 3.79 -11.23
N MET A 36 -0.92 2.79 -10.36
CA MET A 36 -1.94 2.46 -9.38
C MET A 36 -1.26 2.12 -8.06
N ALA A 37 -1.89 2.49 -6.94
CA ALA A 37 -1.41 2.06 -5.64
C ALA A 37 -1.61 0.55 -5.45
N ALA A 38 -0.63 -0.14 -4.87
CA ALA A 38 -0.85 -1.54 -4.48
C ALA A 38 -1.82 -1.64 -3.29
N GLU A 39 -1.76 -0.66 -2.39
CA GLU A 39 -2.67 -0.49 -1.25
C GLU A 39 -2.86 1.00 -0.94
N ILE A 40 -4.04 1.39 -0.45
CA ILE A 40 -4.40 2.77 -0.11
C ILE A 40 -4.10 3.13 1.36
N GLY A 41 -3.01 2.59 1.90
CA GLY A 41 -2.55 2.82 3.27
C GLY A 41 -1.27 3.65 3.35
N GLY A 42 -1.22 4.66 4.23
CA GLY A 42 -0.01 5.42 4.54
C GLY A 42 0.73 5.94 3.29
N SER A 43 2.05 5.75 3.24
CA SER A 43 2.85 6.16 2.07
C SER A 43 2.54 5.35 0.80
N ASN A 44 2.11 4.10 0.91
CA ASN A 44 1.79 3.28 -0.27
C ASN A 44 0.60 3.84 -1.05
N GLY A 45 -0.35 4.51 -0.38
CA GLY A 45 -1.46 5.20 -1.03
C GLY A 45 -1.09 6.57 -1.62
N VAL A 46 -0.17 7.31 -0.99
CA VAL A 46 0.17 8.69 -1.38
C VAL A 46 1.31 8.76 -2.39
N SER A 47 2.35 7.92 -2.23
CA SER A 47 3.55 7.97 -3.08
C SER A 47 3.27 7.79 -4.58
N PRO A 48 2.39 6.85 -5.02
CA PRO A 48 2.04 6.71 -6.44
C PRO A 48 1.45 7.97 -7.07
N VAL A 49 0.72 8.80 -6.30
CA VAL A 49 0.18 10.08 -6.77
C VAL A 49 1.31 11.02 -7.16
N GLY A 50 2.30 11.17 -6.27
CA GLY A 50 3.47 12.03 -6.51
C GLY A 50 4.34 11.51 -7.64
N TRP A 51 4.51 10.18 -7.73
CA TRP A 51 5.26 9.56 -8.82
C TRP A 51 4.60 9.74 -10.18
N ALA A 52 3.28 9.54 -10.27
CA ALA A 52 2.53 9.74 -11.51
C ALA A 52 2.66 11.18 -12.00
N ALA A 53 2.48 12.15 -11.10
CA ALA A 53 2.65 13.57 -11.43
C ALA A 53 4.07 13.90 -11.91
N ARG A 54 5.11 13.37 -11.25
CA ARG A 54 6.50 13.61 -11.63
C ARG A 54 6.86 12.97 -12.98
N LEU A 55 6.38 11.76 -13.23
CA LEU A 55 6.67 11.00 -14.44
C LEU A 55 5.80 11.40 -15.64
N GLY A 56 4.78 12.25 -15.45
CA GLY A 56 3.82 12.58 -16.50
C GLY A 56 2.90 11.40 -16.85
N LEU A 57 2.69 10.48 -15.92
CA LEU A 57 1.80 9.32 -16.08
C LEU A 57 0.42 9.59 -15.49
N GLN A 58 -0.57 8.84 -15.96
CA GLN A 58 -1.89 8.85 -15.35
C GLN A 58 -1.86 8.15 -13.99
N LEU A 59 -2.79 8.51 -13.11
CA LEU A 59 -3.06 7.78 -11.89
C LEU A 59 -4.43 7.10 -12.03
N LEU A 60 -4.48 5.79 -11.84
CA LEU A 60 -5.74 5.06 -11.77
C LEU A 60 -6.40 5.33 -10.42
N ASP A 61 -7.68 5.72 -10.42
CA ASP A 61 -8.50 5.83 -9.21
C ASP A 61 -8.92 4.43 -8.75
N ALA A 62 -7.94 3.67 -8.27
CA ALA A 62 -8.10 2.35 -7.70
C ALA A 62 -6.85 1.98 -6.87
N ASP A 63 -6.98 0.91 -6.09
CA ASP A 63 -5.83 0.21 -5.53
C ASP A 63 -6.03 -1.31 -5.61
N GLY A 64 -5.05 -2.05 -5.11
CA GLY A 64 -5.12 -3.50 -5.02
C GLY A 64 -5.76 -4.04 -3.75
N MET A 65 -6.04 -3.25 -2.70
CA MET A 65 -6.38 -3.80 -1.38
C MET A 65 -7.53 -3.09 -0.64
N GLY A 66 -7.87 -1.85 -0.99
CA GLY A 66 -8.90 -1.01 -0.36
C GLY A 66 -8.53 -0.54 1.05
N ARG A 67 -7.45 -1.08 1.61
CA ARG A 67 -6.91 -0.86 2.96
C ARG A 67 -5.50 -1.48 3.02
N ALA A 68 -4.84 -1.37 4.17
CA ALA A 68 -3.59 -2.09 4.40
C ALA A 68 -3.84 -3.54 4.83
N PHE A 69 -3.17 -4.49 4.18
CA PHE A 69 -3.11 -5.90 4.56
C PHE A 69 -1.66 -6.36 4.75
N PRO A 70 -1.41 -7.38 5.60
CA PRO A 70 -0.04 -7.83 5.87
C PRO A 70 0.58 -8.58 4.68
N GLU A 71 -0.19 -9.38 3.96
CA GLU A 71 0.32 -10.35 2.98
C GLU A 71 -0.03 -9.92 1.55
N ALA A 72 0.91 -10.08 0.62
CA ALA A 72 0.71 -9.68 -0.77
C ALA A 72 -0.40 -10.52 -1.43
N THR A 73 -0.57 -11.77 -1.00
CA THR A 73 -1.61 -12.70 -1.46
C THR A 73 -3.05 -12.20 -1.28
N MET A 74 -3.26 -11.18 -0.45
CA MET A 74 -4.56 -10.55 -0.21
C MET A 74 -4.94 -9.49 -1.26
N ILE A 75 -4.07 -9.20 -2.23
CA ILE A 75 -4.34 -8.21 -3.29
C ILE A 75 -5.47 -8.69 -4.21
N ALA A 76 -6.36 -7.77 -4.60
CA ALA A 76 -7.57 -8.02 -5.37
C ALA A 76 -7.29 -8.76 -6.68
N MET A 77 -6.19 -8.44 -7.36
CA MET A 77 -5.79 -9.12 -8.60
C MET A 77 -5.53 -10.61 -8.37
N ASN A 78 -4.92 -10.98 -7.23
CA ASN A 78 -4.70 -12.38 -6.86
C ASN A 78 -6.03 -13.08 -6.54
N VAL A 79 -6.92 -12.41 -5.82
CA VAL A 79 -8.26 -12.93 -5.49
C VAL A 79 -9.11 -13.14 -6.75
N ALA A 80 -8.98 -12.25 -7.74
CA ALA A 80 -9.65 -12.32 -9.03
C ALA A 80 -9.02 -13.36 -9.98
N GLY A 81 -7.95 -14.05 -9.57
CA GLY A 81 -7.26 -15.06 -10.38
C GLY A 81 -6.43 -14.48 -11.54
N VAL A 82 -6.11 -13.18 -11.50
CA VAL A 82 -5.21 -12.58 -12.48
C VAL A 82 -3.80 -13.09 -12.23
N PRO A 83 -3.08 -13.59 -13.26
CA PRO A 83 -1.69 -14.02 -13.10
C PRO A 83 -0.77 -12.80 -12.91
N CYS A 84 0.16 -12.90 -11.96
CA CYS A 84 1.25 -11.92 -11.83
C CYS A 84 2.42 -12.34 -12.72
N GLU A 85 2.46 -11.85 -13.97
CA GLU A 85 3.48 -12.26 -14.95
C GLU A 85 4.92 -11.95 -14.51
N PHE A 86 5.12 -10.79 -13.88
CA PHE A 86 6.39 -10.38 -13.32
C PHE A 86 6.21 -9.33 -12.23
N ALA A 87 7.27 -9.11 -11.46
CA ALA A 87 7.43 -7.92 -10.64
C ALA A 87 8.83 -7.32 -10.83
N VAL A 88 8.93 -6.03 -10.61
CA VAL A 88 10.18 -5.28 -10.61
C VAL A 88 10.35 -4.61 -9.26
N MET A 89 11.57 -4.63 -8.75
CA MET A 89 11.95 -3.94 -7.52
C MET A 89 13.16 -3.06 -7.78
N ALA A 90 13.19 -1.90 -7.12
CA ALA A 90 14.32 -0.98 -7.17
C ALA A 90 14.70 -0.56 -5.75
N ASP A 91 16.00 -0.62 -5.43
CA ASP A 91 16.54 -0.13 -4.17
C ASP A 91 17.09 1.30 -4.29
N VAL A 92 17.41 1.92 -3.14
CA VAL A 92 17.77 3.34 -3.09
C VAL A 92 19.10 3.65 -3.78
N VAL A 93 19.98 2.65 -3.91
CA VAL A 93 21.30 2.81 -4.52
C VAL A 93 21.30 2.57 -6.03
N GLY A 94 20.18 2.07 -6.58
CA GLY A 94 19.94 1.97 -8.02
C GLY A 94 19.97 0.53 -8.58
N ASN A 95 20.01 -0.50 -7.74
CA ASN A 95 19.86 -1.87 -8.24
C ASN A 95 18.40 -2.12 -8.62
N VAL A 96 18.21 -2.86 -9.72
CA VAL A 96 16.90 -3.28 -10.22
C VAL A 96 16.85 -4.79 -10.32
N VAL A 97 15.81 -5.39 -9.76
CA VAL A 97 15.56 -6.84 -9.81
C VAL A 97 14.22 -7.08 -10.48
N THR A 98 14.19 -7.93 -11.51
CA THR A 98 12.96 -8.42 -12.13
C THR A 98 12.75 -9.88 -11.74
N MET A 99 11.56 -10.21 -11.27
CA MET A 99 11.20 -11.55 -10.80
C MET A 99 10.04 -12.11 -11.62
N ARG A 100 10.15 -13.40 -11.96
CA ARG A 100 9.05 -14.23 -12.47
C ARG A 100 8.94 -15.42 -11.54
N THR A 101 7.77 -15.61 -10.95
CA THR A 101 7.53 -16.66 -9.95
C THR A 101 6.30 -17.46 -10.31
N VAL A 102 6.20 -18.67 -9.74
CA VAL A 102 5.08 -19.59 -10.03
C VAL A 102 3.76 -19.11 -9.42
N ASP A 103 3.82 -18.33 -8.33
CA ASP A 103 2.66 -17.70 -7.69
C ASP A 103 3.10 -16.46 -6.87
N LEU A 104 2.12 -15.78 -6.28
CA LEU A 104 2.35 -14.57 -5.49
C LEU A 104 2.99 -14.85 -4.12
N ALA A 105 2.82 -16.05 -3.56
CA ALA A 105 3.45 -16.43 -2.31
C ALA A 105 4.98 -16.60 -2.48
N TRP A 106 5.41 -17.19 -3.59
CA TRP A 106 6.82 -17.22 -3.99
C TRP A 106 7.36 -15.83 -4.31
N LEU A 107 6.57 -15.00 -4.99
CA LEU A 107 6.95 -13.61 -5.25
C LEU A 107 7.25 -12.88 -3.94
N GLU A 108 6.34 -12.96 -2.97
CA GLU A 108 6.50 -12.29 -1.68
C GLU A 108 7.75 -12.79 -0.94
N ARG A 109 8.00 -14.11 -0.93
CA ARG A 109 9.22 -14.67 -0.33
C ARG A 109 10.49 -14.10 -0.95
N HIS A 110 10.58 -14.07 -2.28
CA HIS A 110 11.75 -13.51 -2.98
C HIS A 110 11.87 -12.01 -2.78
N ALA A 111 10.76 -11.27 -2.89
CA ALA A 111 10.72 -9.83 -2.68
C ALA A 111 11.21 -9.45 -1.28
N ARG A 112 10.80 -10.19 -0.24
CA ARG A 112 11.29 -9.98 1.14
C ARG A 112 12.79 -10.23 1.27
N ALA A 113 13.31 -11.28 0.66
CA ALA A 113 14.74 -11.58 0.67
C ALA A 113 15.57 -10.48 -0.03
N VAL A 114 15.13 -10.03 -1.21
CA VAL A 114 15.73 -8.89 -1.92
C VAL A 114 15.68 -7.63 -1.06
N THR A 115 14.52 -7.34 -0.46
CA THR A 115 14.36 -6.16 0.41
C THR A 115 15.37 -6.13 1.56
N VAL A 116 15.62 -7.29 2.21
CA VAL A 116 16.61 -7.39 3.28
C VAL A 116 18.01 -7.11 2.75
N ALA A 117 18.40 -7.70 1.62
CA ALA A 117 19.71 -7.48 1.00
C ALA A 117 19.91 -6.02 0.55
N SER A 118 18.84 -5.35 0.14
CA SER A 118 18.82 -3.95 -0.30
C SER A 118 18.79 -2.91 0.83
N GLY A 119 19.05 -3.32 2.08
CA GLY A 119 19.09 -2.39 3.23
C GLY A 119 17.73 -2.14 3.89
N GLY A 120 16.74 -3.00 3.64
CA GLY A 120 15.48 -3.04 4.38
C GLY A 120 14.31 -2.30 3.75
N LEU A 121 14.49 -1.66 2.58
CA LEU A 121 13.44 -0.97 1.85
C LEU A 121 13.66 -1.03 0.33
N CYS A 122 12.61 -1.39 -0.41
CA CYS A 122 12.57 -1.29 -1.86
C CYS A 122 11.24 -0.71 -2.34
N LEU A 123 11.30 0.02 -3.45
CA LEU A 123 10.11 0.25 -4.28
C LEU A 123 9.83 -1.01 -5.10
N GLY A 124 8.56 -1.24 -5.41
CA GLY A 124 8.17 -2.41 -6.18
C GLY A 124 6.94 -2.14 -7.03
N ALA A 125 6.93 -2.72 -8.23
CA ALA A 125 5.80 -2.75 -9.15
C ALA A 125 5.55 -4.22 -9.52
N HIS A 126 4.28 -4.62 -9.53
CA HIS A 126 3.82 -5.97 -9.86
C HIS A 126 2.42 -5.86 -10.43
N TYR A 127 1.89 -6.94 -11.00
CA TYR A 127 0.62 -6.92 -11.76
C TYR A 127 0.60 -5.86 -12.86
N PRO A 128 1.33 -6.05 -13.97
CA PRO A 128 1.09 -5.26 -15.17
C PRO A 128 -0.36 -5.50 -15.62
N LEU A 129 -1.17 -4.44 -15.66
CA LEU A 129 -2.58 -4.51 -16.06
C LEU A 129 -2.81 -3.78 -17.38
N THR A 130 -3.78 -4.27 -18.14
CA THR A 130 -4.41 -3.50 -19.22
C THR A 130 -5.72 -2.90 -18.69
N ALA A 131 -6.32 -1.96 -19.43
CA ALA A 131 -7.63 -1.44 -19.07
C ALA A 131 -8.72 -2.53 -19.00
N GLU A 132 -8.57 -3.59 -19.79
CA GLU A 132 -9.45 -4.75 -19.80
C GLU A 132 -9.25 -5.61 -18.55
N THR A 133 -8.01 -5.95 -18.20
CA THR A 133 -7.74 -6.82 -17.04
C THR A 133 -7.87 -6.11 -15.70
N ALA A 134 -7.74 -4.78 -15.67
CA ALA A 134 -7.96 -4.02 -14.44
C ALA A 134 -9.44 -4.04 -14.01
N ARG A 135 -10.37 -4.01 -14.96
CA ARG A 135 -11.81 -3.98 -14.67
C ARG A 135 -12.23 -5.27 -13.95
N GLY A 136 -12.71 -5.12 -12.72
CA GLY A 136 -13.13 -6.25 -11.88
C GLY A 136 -11.99 -7.00 -11.17
N ALA A 137 -10.73 -6.58 -11.35
CA ALA A 137 -9.58 -7.13 -10.64
C ALA A 137 -8.93 -6.16 -9.64
N VAL A 138 -9.43 -4.93 -9.56
CA VAL A 138 -8.95 -3.87 -8.66
C VAL A 138 -10.11 -3.34 -7.81
N ILE A 139 -9.79 -2.59 -6.76
CA ILE A 139 -10.80 -1.91 -5.94
C ILE A 139 -10.88 -0.46 -6.42
N GLU A 140 -11.93 -0.17 -7.17
CA GLU A 140 -12.15 1.13 -7.82
C GLU A 140 -12.54 2.22 -6.81
N GLY A 141 -12.18 3.47 -7.12
CA GLY A 141 -12.61 4.65 -6.39
C GLY A 141 -11.89 4.92 -5.07
N THR A 142 -10.81 4.20 -4.76
CA THR A 142 -10.11 4.29 -3.47
C THR A 142 -9.36 5.61 -3.30
N VAL A 143 -8.80 6.18 -4.38
CA VAL A 143 -8.14 7.49 -4.32
C VAL A 143 -9.18 8.59 -4.10
N SER A 144 -10.27 8.59 -4.87
CA SER A 144 -11.38 9.52 -4.68
C SER A 144 -11.99 9.41 -3.29
N THR A 145 -12.14 8.19 -2.76
CA THR A 145 -12.64 7.96 -1.40
C THR A 145 -11.69 8.52 -0.35
N ALA A 146 -10.38 8.27 -0.46
CA ALA A 146 -9.39 8.84 0.43
C ALA A 146 -9.43 10.38 0.46
N ILE A 147 -9.62 11.02 -0.70
CA ILE A 147 -9.78 12.48 -0.80
C ILE A 147 -11.05 12.96 -0.10
N ARG A 148 -12.20 12.28 -0.29
CA ARG A 148 -13.46 12.66 0.37
C ARG A 148 -13.36 12.53 1.89
N VAL A 149 -12.81 11.41 2.38
CA VAL A 149 -12.55 11.18 3.81
C VAL A 149 -11.64 12.25 4.39
N GLY A 150 -10.54 12.57 3.71
CA GLY A 150 -9.62 13.63 4.15
C GLY A 150 -10.30 15.00 4.26
N ARG A 151 -11.16 15.35 3.29
CA ARG A 151 -11.94 16.61 3.34
C ARG A 151 -12.93 16.62 4.49
N ALA A 152 -13.68 15.54 4.69
CA ALA A 152 -14.65 15.41 5.78
C ALA A 152 -13.97 15.53 7.15
N LEU A 153 -12.81 14.88 7.32
CA LEU A 153 -11.99 14.95 8.51
C LEU A 153 -11.55 16.38 8.83
N LEU A 154 -11.02 17.11 7.84
CA LEU A 154 -10.49 18.46 8.03
C LEU A 154 -11.56 19.53 8.25
N ALA A 155 -12.77 19.32 7.73
CA ALA A 155 -13.86 20.28 7.83
C ALA A 155 -14.71 20.11 9.12
N SER A 156 -14.61 18.97 9.81
CA SER A 156 -15.48 18.63 10.93
C SER A 156 -14.89 18.98 12.29
N SER A 157 -15.72 19.51 13.20
CA SER A 157 -15.41 19.62 14.63
C SER A 157 -15.50 18.29 15.37
N ASP A 158 -16.13 17.28 14.78
CA ASP A 158 -16.14 15.88 15.21
C ASP A 158 -15.56 14.99 14.08
N PRO A 159 -14.23 14.86 14.01
CA PRO A 159 -13.57 14.18 12.89
C PRO A 159 -13.87 12.68 12.84
N VAL A 160 -14.04 12.04 14.00
CA VAL A 160 -14.29 10.58 14.06
C VAL A 160 -15.64 10.26 13.45
N ARG A 161 -16.69 11.00 13.82
CA ARG A 161 -18.03 10.79 13.28
C ARG A 161 -18.08 11.12 11.79
N ALA A 162 -17.46 12.21 11.35
CA ALA A 162 -17.43 12.59 9.93
C ALA A 162 -16.75 11.52 9.06
N VAL A 163 -15.64 10.94 9.52
CA VAL A 163 -14.97 9.83 8.83
C VAL A 163 -15.85 8.57 8.83
N ALA A 164 -16.51 8.27 9.94
CA ALA A 164 -17.39 7.11 10.03
C ALA A 164 -18.58 7.22 9.07
N ASP A 165 -19.21 8.39 8.99
CA ASP A 165 -20.33 8.65 8.09
C ASP A 165 -19.90 8.53 6.61
N GLU A 166 -18.75 9.11 6.23
CA GLU A 166 -18.22 9.02 4.85
C GLU A 166 -17.86 7.58 4.43
N LEU A 167 -17.42 6.75 5.39
CA LEU A 167 -17.04 5.36 5.14
C LEU A 167 -18.16 4.35 5.41
N ALA A 168 -19.35 4.81 5.83
CA ALA A 168 -20.41 3.96 6.37
C ALA A 168 -19.90 2.98 7.45
N ALA A 169 -18.97 3.45 8.28
CA ALA A 169 -18.31 2.67 9.33
C ALA A 169 -19.02 2.81 10.68
N ALA A 170 -18.73 1.87 11.59
CA ALA A 170 -19.21 1.91 12.97
C ALA A 170 -18.11 2.39 13.93
N VAL A 171 -18.45 3.31 14.83
CA VAL A 171 -17.58 3.67 15.96
C VAL A 171 -17.69 2.58 17.03
N LEU A 172 -16.60 1.84 17.24
CA LEU A 172 -16.60 0.70 18.18
C LEU A 172 -16.46 1.13 19.64
N ILE A 173 -15.64 2.15 19.90
CA ILE A 173 -15.35 2.68 21.24
C ILE A 173 -14.79 4.11 21.16
N ALA A 174 -15.22 4.97 22.07
CA ALA A 174 -14.56 6.22 22.42
C ALA A 174 -13.81 6.04 23.74
N GLY A 175 -12.50 6.28 23.76
CA GLY A 175 -11.70 6.01 24.93
C GLY A 175 -10.29 6.58 24.89
N LYS A 176 -9.56 6.39 25.99
CA LYS A 176 -8.14 6.71 26.09
C LYS A 176 -7.32 5.45 25.82
N VAL A 177 -6.31 5.55 24.98
CA VAL A 177 -5.29 4.50 24.85
C VAL A 177 -4.53 4.41 26.18
N ILE A 178 -4.61 3.26 26.84
CA ILE A 178 -3.96 3.02 28.14
C ILE A 178 -2.78 2.05 28.05
N ASP A 179 -2.71 1.26 26.98
CA ASP A 179 -1.60 0.35 26.75
C ASP A 179 -1.43 0.07 25.25
N VAL A 180 -0.18 -0.16 24.85
CA VAL A 180 0.21 -0.50 23.48
C VAL A 180 1.31 -1.55 23.54
N ALA A 181 0.98 -2.79 23.18
CA ALA A 181 1.94 -3.88 23.06
C ALA A 181 2.30 -4.10 21.59
N ARG A 182 3.60 -4.16 21.27
CA ARG A 182 4.09 -4.46 19.91
C ARG A 182 5.24 -5.44 19.98
N ARG A 183 5.27 -6.38 19.05
CA ARG A 183 6.37 -7.33 18.84
C ARG A 183 6.56 -7.61 17.36
N THR A 184 7.80 -7.84 16.96
CA THR A 184 8.12 -8.25 15.59
C THR A 184 8.29 -9.76 15.57
N GLU A 185 7.40 -10.47 14.89
CA GLU A 185 7.41 -11.93 14.77
C GLU A 185 7.26 -12.32 13.30
N GLY A 186 8.17 -13.17 12.79
CA GLY A 186 8.08 -13.69 11.42
C GLY A 186 8.13 -12.62 10.32
N GLY A 187 8.75 -11.46 10.57
CA GLY A 187 8.82 -10.35 9.61
C GLY A 187 7.60 -9.43 9.61
N PHE A 188 6.67 -9.59 10.57
CA PHE A 188 5.49 -8.76 10.74
C PHE A 188 5.51 -8.07 12.10
N VAL A 189 5.03 -6.82 12.14
CA VAL A 189 4.72 -6.14 13.41
C VAL A 189 3.34 -6.60 13.85
N ARG A 190 3.28 -7.28 14.99
CA ARG A 190 2.04 -7.72 15.64
C ARG A 190 1.89 -6.99 16.96
N GLY A 191 0.65 -6.72 17.36
CA GLY A 191 0.42 -5.98 18.58
C GLY A 191 -1.04 -5.83 18.95
N SER A 192 -1.26 -5.20 20.09
CA SER A 192 -2.57 -4.84 20.61
C SER A 192 -2.52 -3.42 21.16
N VAL A 193 -3.68 -2.76 21.11
CA VAL A 193 -3.91 -1.47 21.75
C VAL A 193 -5.08 -1.66 22.70
N THR A 194 -4.91 -1.29 23.97
CA THR A 194 -5.97 -1.35 24.98
C THR A 194 -6.56 0.05 25.14
N ILE A 195 -7.88 0.15 25.03
CA ILE A 195 -8.61 1.43 25.08
C ILE A 195 -9.55 1.40 26.28
N ALA A 196 -9.29 2.25 27.27
CA ALA A 196 -10.21 2.47 28.37
C ALA A 196 -11.33 3.41 27.92
N GLY A 197 -12.56 2.91 27.88
CA GLY A 197 -13.73 3.65 27.42
C GLY A 197 -14.02 4.90 28.26
N VAL A 198 -14.49 5.96 27.61
CA VAL A 198 -14.92 7.22 28.23
C VAL A 198 -16.36 7.55 27.84
N GLY A 199 -16.98 8.53 28.52
CA GLY A 199 -18.36 8.93 28.22
C GLY A 199 -19.33 7.75 28.35
N SER A 200 -20.08 7.49 27.27
CA SER A 200 -21.01 6.35 27.16
C SER A 200 -20.34 4.98 27.16
N ASP A 201 -19.04 4.91 26.85
CA ASP A 201 -18.27 3.67 26.84
C ASP A 201 -17.54 3.39 28.15
N ARG A 202 -17.77 4.20 29.19
CA ARG A 202 -17.10 4.04 30.48
C ARG A 202 -17.31 2.63 31.05
N GLY A 203 -16.21 1.99 31.42
CA GLY A 203 -16.20 0.62 31.96
C GLY A 203 -15.93 -0.47 30.91
N ARG A 204 -15.85 -0.12 29.62
CA ARG A 204 -15.38 -1.02 28.55
C ARG A 204 -13.85 -0.99 28.43
N LEU A 205 -13.27 -2.12 28.02
CA LEU A 205 -11.85 -2.33 27.69
C LEU A 205 -11.72 -3.06 26.35
#